data_AF-A0A2E7DH57-F1
#
_entry.id   AF-A0A2E7DH57-F1
#
_cell.length_a   1.000
_cell.length_b   1.000
_cell.length_c   1.000
_cell.angle_alpha   90.00
_cell.angle_beta   90.00
_cell.angle_gamma   90.00
#
_symmetry.space_group_name_H-M   'P 1'
#
loop_
_entity.id
_entity.type
_entity.pdbx_description
1 polymer ?
#
loop_
_entity_poly.entity_id
_entity_poly.type
_entity_poly.pdbx_seq_one_letter_code
_entity_poly.pdbx_strand_id
1 'polypeptide(L)'
;MVKQFLAVLACVAVISTGTPSVTLAQSTPNQSESERKLEEGARAVLDGLKLLLKAIPWYGTPNVLPNGDILIPRLDGPPLPKSESNQDEGGKDGNTTRL
;
A
#
# COMPACT_ATOMS: atom_id res chain seq x y z
N MET A 1 2.57 3.25 53.06
CA MET A 1 2.41 3.22 51.60
C MET A 1 3.64 2.54 50.99
N VAL A 2 3.72 1.20 51.04
CA VAL A 2 4.78 0.35 50.44
C VAL A 2 4.40 -1.14 50.46
N LYS A 3 3.47 -1.55 51.33
CA LYS A 3 3.04 -2.96 51.48
C LYS A 3 2.22 -3.56 50.33
N GLN A 4 1.77 -2.75 49.36
CA GLN A 4 0.94 -3.24 48.25
C GLN A 4 1.74 -3.66 47.01
N PHE A 5 3.04 -3.39 46.96
CA PHE A 5 3.89 -3.80 45.82
C PHE A 5 4.50 -5.19 45.97
N LEU A 6 4.45 -5.80 47.16
CA LEU A 6 5.07 -7.12 47.39
C LEU A 6 4.17 -8.29 46.97
N ALA A 7 2.84 -8.08 46.90
CA ALA A 7 1.89 -9.14 46.55
C ALA A 7 1.88 -9.46 45.04
N VAL A 8 2.31 -8.54 44.18
CA VAL A 8 2.35 -8.75 42.72
C VAL A 8 3.52 -9.65 42.31
N LEU A 9 4.62 -9.64 43.08
CA LEU A 9 5.80 -10.46 42.78
C LEU A 9 5.60 -11.95 43.14
N ALA A 10 4.66 -12.27 44.05
CA ALA A 10 4.37 -13.64 44.44
C ALA A 10 3.55 -14.43 43.39
N CYS A 11 2.76 -13.75 42.56
CA CYS A 11 1.99 -14.43 41.50
C CYS A 11 2.82 -14.81 40.27
N VAL A 12 4.01 -14.21 40.08
CA VAL A 12 4.88 -14.50 38.92
C VAL A 12 5.85 -15.65 39.19
N ALA A 13 6.09 -16.00 40.46
CA ALA A 13 7.09 -16.99 40.86
C ALA A 13 6.55 -18.44 41.00
N VAL A 14 5.31 -18.74 40.57
CA VAL A 14 4.71 -20.10 40.66
C VAL A 14 4.77 -20.87 39.32
N ILE A 15 5.30 -20.27 38.24
CA ILE A 15 5.22 -20.90 36.89
C ILE A 15 6.46 -21.78 36.55
N SER A 16 7.50 -21.82 37.37
CA SER A 16 8.81 -22.37 36.94
C SER A 16 9.12 -23.83 37.30
N THR A 17 8.14 -24.67 37.67
CA THR A 17 8.40 -26.11 37.90
C THR A 17 7.36 -26.99 37.21
N GLY A 18 7.62 -27.26 35.93
CA GLY A 18 6.89 -28.25 35.17
C GLY A 18 7.56 -28.40 33.82
N THR A 19 8.55 -29.28 33.71
CA THR A 19 9.04 -29.76 32.42
C THR A 19 8.11 -30.89 31.96
N PRO A 20 7.10 -30.66 31.09
CA PRO A 20 6.45 -31.76 30.42
C PRO A 20 7.47 -32.40 29.48
N SER A 21 7.72 -33.69 29.67
CA SER A 21 8.46 -34.51 28.71
C SER A 21 7.75 -34.40 27.36
N VAL A 22 8.42 -33.84 26.36
CA VAL A 22 7.91 -33.72 24.99
C VAL A 22 8.00 -35.10 24.33
N THR A 23 6.92 -35.88 24.43
CA THR A 23 6.69 -37.00 23.52
C THR A 23 6.32 -36.40 22.16
N LEU A 24 7.21 -36.52 21.19
CA LEU A 24 6.99 -36.07 19.81
C LEU A 24 6.00 -37.03 19.11
N ALA A 25 4.71 -36.91 19.44
CA ALA A 25 3.66 -37.56 18.68
C ALA A 25 3.51 -36.82 17.34
N GLN A 26 4.05 -37.41 16.27
CA GLN A 26 3.82 -36.97 14.90
C GLN A 26 2.33 -37.12 14.59
N SER A 27 1.58 -36.04 14.81
CA SER A 27 0.18 -35.92 14.47
C SER A 27 0.09 -35.55 12.99
N THR A 28 -0.61 -36.37 12.21
CA THR A 28 -1.05 -36.09 10.84
C THR A 28 -1.55 -34.64 10.71
N PRO A 29 -1.23 -33.90 9.63
CA PRO A 29 -1.53 -32.48 9.52
C PRO A 29 -3.02 -32.29 9.25
N ASN A 30 -3.83 -32.38 10.29
CA ASN A 30 -5.16 -31.81 10.28
C ASN A 30 -4.98 -30.36 10.71
N GLN A 31 -4.80 -29.46 9.74
CA GLN A 31 -4.66 -28.02 9.99
C GLN A 31 -5.75 -27.61 10.98
N SER A 32 -5.30 -27.05 12.10
CA SER A 32 -6.22 -26.53 13.09
C SER A 32 -7.06 -25.40 12.49
N GLU A 33 -8.29 -25.22 12.97
CA GLU A 33 -9.14 -24.08 12.59
C GLU A 33 -8.42 -22.73 12.80
N SER A 34 -7.51 -22.66 13.78
CA SER A 34 -6.66 -21.50 14.03
C SER A 34 -5.67 -21.23 12.89
N GLU A 35 -5.03 -22.26 12.33
CA GLU A 35 -4.12 -22.11 11.18
C GLU A 35 -4.85 -21.65 9.93
N ARG A 36 -6.08 -22.15 9.71
CA ARG A 36 -6.92 -21.72 8.57
C ARG A 36 -7.27 -20.24 8.65
N LYS A 37 -7.68 -19.77 9.84
CA LYS A 37 -7.99 -18.35 10.07
C LYS A 37 -6.76 -17.46 9.92
N LEU A 38 -5.58 -17.95 10.31
CA LEU A 38 -4.33 -17.24 10.12
C LEU A 38 -3.99 -17.10 8.62
N GLU A 39 -4.17 -18.16 7.84
CA GLU A 39 -3.95 -18.14 6.39
C GLU A 39 -4.93 -17.19 5.69
N GLU A 40 -6.21 -17.20 6.06
CA GLU A 40 -7.22 -16.30 5.52
C GLU A 40 -6.90 -14.83 5.83
N GLY A 41 -6.51 -14.53 7.07
CA GLY A 41 -6.10 -13.18 7.46
C GLY A 41 -4.85 -12.71 6.70
N ALA A 42 -3.86 -13.58 6.52
CA ALA A 42 -2.67 -13.27 5.73
C ALA A 42 -3.00 -12.99 4.27
N ARG A 43 -3.90 -13.77 3.65
CA ARG A 43 -4.37 -13.53 2.27
C ARG A 43 -5.05 -12.18 2.13
N ALA A 44 -5.96 -11.84 3.05
CA ALA A 44 -6.65 -10.55 3.01
C ALA A 44 -5.69 -9.35 3.06
N VAL A 45 -4.64 -9.43 3.89
CA VAL A 45 -3.60 -8.39 3.98
C VAL A 45 -2.81 -8.28 2.66
N LEU A 46 -2.39 -9.40 2.09
CA LEU A 46 -1.64 -9.42 0.83
C LEU A 46 -2.47 -8.92 -0.35
N ASP A 47 -3.75 -9.26 -0.39
CA ASP A 47 -4.68 -8.77 -1.42
C ASP A 47 -4.89 -7.26 -1.31
N GLY A 48 -5.02 -6.74 -0.08
CA GLY A 48 -5.05 -5.30 0.17
C GLY A 48 -3.78 -4.59 -0.31
N LEU A 49 -2.61 -5.16 -0.02
CA LEU A 49 -1.32 -4.63 -0.50
C LEU A 49 -1.25 -4.65 -2.04
N LYS A 50 -1.74 -5.71 -2.67
CA LYS A 50 -1.78 -5.81 -4.14
C LYS A 50 -2.65 -4.73 -4.77
N LEU A 51 -3.81 -4.43 -4.17
CA LEU A 51 -4.68 -3.34 -4.62
C LEU A 51 -4.01 -1.98 -4.46
N LEU A 52 -3.33 -1.75 -3.33
CA LEU A 52 -2.57 -0.52 -3.10
C LEU A 52 -1.48 -0.32 -4.17
N LEU A 53 -0.70 -1.36 -4.45
CA LEU A 53 0.33 -1.30 -5.48
C LEU A 53 -0.25 -1.05 -6.88
N LYS A 54 -1.43 -1.58 -7.17
CA LYS A 54 -2.14 -1.36 -8.44
C LYS A 54 -2.71 0.06 -8.57
N ALA A 55 -2.90 0.78 -7.47
CA ALA A 55 -3.38 2.16 -7.47
C ALA A 55 -2.29 3.18 -7.83
N ILE A 56 -1.01 2.78 -7.78
CA ILE A 56 0.11 3.66 -8.09
C ILE A 56 0.22 3.80 -9.62
N PRO A 57 0.16 5.03 -10.17
CA PRO A 57 0.26 5.26 -11.61
C PRO A 57 1.70 5.07 -12.11
N TRP A 58 1.81 4.59 -13.33
CA TRP A 58 3.07 4.38 -14.04
C TRP A 58 3.32 5.54 -14.98
N TYR A 59 4.52 6.10 -14.93
CA TYR A 59 4.93 7.22 -15.78
C TYR A 59 5.94 6.75 -16.82
N GLY A 60 5.84 7.32 -18.03
CA GLY A 60 6.72 7.02 -19.15
C GLY A 60 7.95 7.93 -19.19
N THR A 61 8.71 7.81 -20.28
CA THR A 61 9.92 8.60 -20.51
C THR A 61 9.59 10.10 -20.64
N PRO A 62 10.32 10.99 -19.94
CA PRO A 62 10.14 12.42 -20.08
C PRO A 62 10.56 12.91 -21.46
N ASN A 63 9.76 13.80 -22.04
CA ASN A 63 10.07 14.49 -23.29
C ASN A 63 10.12 16.01 -23.06
N VAL A 64 11.14 16.66 -23.62
CA VAL A 64 11.31 18.12 -23.54
C VAL A 64 10.64 18.75 -24.76
N LEU A 65 9.70 19.63 -24.51
CA LEU A 65 8.96 20.37 -25.53
C LEU A 65 9.79 21.54 -26.08
N PRO A 66 9.47 22.07 -27.29
CA PRO A 66 10.20 23.18 -27.90
C PRO A 66 10.21 24.48 -27.08
N ASN A 67 9.22 24.65 -26.19
CA ASN A 67 9.12 25.77 -25.26
C ASN A 67 10.00 25.60 -24.01
N GLY A 68 10.61 24.42 -23.82
CA GLY A 68 11.42 24.08 -22.65
C GLY A 68 10.67 23.31 -21.54
N ASP A 69 9.37 23.06 -21.69
CA ASP A 69 8.60 22.28 -20.71
C ASP A 69 8.90 20.79 -20.79
N ILE A 70 8.64 20.05 -19.71
CA ILE A 70 8.84 18.60 -19.65
C ILE A 70 7.49 17.89 -19.54
N LEU A 71 7.17 17.08 -20.54
CA LEU A 71 6.00 16.21 -20.55
C LEU A 71 6.37 14.84 -19.98
N ILE A 72 5.71 14.43 -18.91
CA ILE A 72 5.82 13.08 -18.34
C ILE A 72 4.48 12.37 -18.53
N PRO A 73 4.34 11.48 -19.53
CA PRO A 73 3.07 10.83 -19.81
C PRO A 73 2.75 9.78 -18.72
N ARG A 74 1.48 9.66 -18.34
CA ARG A 74 0.99 8.48 -17.62
C ARG A 74 0.79 7.35 -18.62
N LEU A 75 1.31 6.17 -18.30
CA LEU A 75 1.19 4.97 -19.14
C LEU A 75 -0.11 4.21 -18.89
N ASP A 76 -0.69 4.37 -17.69
CA ASP A 76 -1.91 3.70 -17.26
C ASP A 76 -2.84 4.63 -16.48
N GLY A 77 -4.10 4.20 -16.36
CA GLY A 77 -5.17 4.93 -15.68
C GLY A 77 -6.14 5.64 -16.63
N PRO A 78 -7.28 6.12 -16.09
CA PRO A 78 -8.26 6.87 -16.89
C PRO A 78 -7.61 8.16 -17.43
N PRO A 79 -7.96 8.58 -18.66
CA PRO A 79 -7.46 9.83 -19.21
C PRO A 79 -7.78 10.96 -18.24
N LEU A 80 -6.77 11.81 -17.97
CA LEU A 80 -6.99 13.03 -17.21
C LEU A 80 -8.10 13.83 -17.92
N PRO A 81 -9.02 14.47 -17.16
CA PRO A 81 -9.96 15.40 -17.76
C PRO A 81 -9.13 16.43 -18.54
N LYS A 82 -9.46 16.60 -19.82
CA LYS A 82 -8.79 17.58 -20.68
C LYS A 82 -8.90 18.92 -19.97
N SER A 83 -7.80 19.44 -19.43
CA SER A 83 -7.73 20.85 -19.11
C SER A 83 -7.96 21.58 -20.41
N GLU A 84 -8.94 22.48 -20.40
CA GLU A 84 -9.25 23.40 -21.47
C GLU A 84 -8.04 24.32 -21.61
N SER A 85 -7.00 23.84 -22.29
CA SER A 85 -5.91 24.69 -22.74
C SER A 85 -6.54 25.64 -23.73
N ASN A 86 -6.69 26.89 -23.29
CA ASN A 86 -7.02 28.02 -24.15
C ASN A 86 -6.25 27.87 -25.45
N GLN A 87 -6.99 27.78 -26.55
CA GLN A 87 -6.43 27.79 -27.89
C GLN A 87 -5.74 29.15 -28.03
N ASP A 88 -4.41 29.16 -27.90
CA ASP A 88 -3.61 30.30 -28.31
C ASP A 88 -3.57 30.24 -29.86
N GLU A 89 -4.61 30.81 -30.45
CA GLU A 89 -4.74 31.06 -31.89
C GLU A 89 -3.70 32.11 -32.30
N GLY A 90 -2.46 31.64 -32.50
CA GLY A 90 -1.39 32.41 -33.10
C GLY A 90 -1.11 31.98 -34.54
N GLY A 91 -1.76 32.61 -35.52
CA GLY A 91 -1.14 32.73 -36.86
C GLY A 91 -2.03 32.91 -38.10
N LYS A 92 -2.03 34.16 -38.59
CA LYS A 92 -2.20 34.64 -39.99
C LYS A 92 -3.64 34.73 -40.52
N ASP A 93 -4.15 35.94 -40.66
CA ASP A 93 -4.09 36.62 -41.96
C ASP A 93 -4.12 38.16 -41.87
N GLY A 94 -3.22 38.80 -42.63
CA GLY A 94 -3.31 40.22 -42.89
C GLY A 94 -4.42 40.50 -43.89
N ASN A 95 -5.38 41.34 -43.51
CA ASN A 95 -6.24 42.01 -44.47
C ASN A 95 -6.46 43.49 -44.10
N THR A 96 -5.90 44.34 -44.95
CA THR A 96 -6.38 45.64 -45.38
C THR A 96 -7.82 45.98 -44.99
N THR A 97 -8.00 47.07 -44.26
CA THR A 97 -8.90 48.21 -44.58
C THR A 97 -9.13 49.01 -43.28
N ARG A 98 -8.47 50.15 -43.15
CA ARG A 98 -8.96 51.26 -42.31
C ARG A 98 -9.47 52.33 -43.28
N LEU A 99 -10.77 52.58 -43.23
CA LEU A 99 -11.40 53.82 -43.69
C LEU A 99 -11.26 54.87 -42.57
#